data_AF-A0A7C8Z5P6-F1
#
_entry.id   AF-A0A7C8Z5P6-F1
#
_cell.length_a   1.000
_cell.length_b   1.000
_cell.length_c   1.000
_cell.angle_alpha   90.00
_cell.angle_beta   90.00
_cell.angle_gamma   90.00
#
_symmetry.space_group_name_H-M   'P 1'
#
loop_
_entity.id
_entity.type
_entity.pdbx_description
1 polymer ?
#
loop_
_entity_poly.entity_id
_entity_poly.type
_entity_poly.pdbx_seq_one_letter_code
_entity_poly.pdbx_strand_id
1 'polypeptide(L)'
;DLLGANDWEGLLDPLNDDLRRLIIRCGDFCQVTYDTFINDQNSLYCGCSRYAKADLLHKTAFPGGSDRYDVVGFLYATARVSVPEAFLLKSLSRERWDRESNWIGYVAVSKDEVSREMGRREIYVAWRGTIRNYEWIDVLGAKLDSAREILRKEPLDDQTGDNGNDDEKSDHKVPKVMEGWLTIYLSDDPKSPFTKVSARTQLLSKLKSLIDQYKDEDLSITFCGHSLGATLSVVSAFDVAENLTTDIPISAIVFGCPKVGNKAFKDRFDSYPN
;
A
#
# COMPACT_ATOMS: atom_id res chain seq x y z
N ASP A 1 -4.51 -16.11 14.29
CA ASP A 1 -4.02 -15.27 15.41
C ASP A 1 -2.98 -14.23 15.01
N LEU A 2 -1.77 -14.60 14.58
CA LEU A 2 -0.71 -13.62 14.26
C LEU A 2 -1.07 -12.59 13.17
N LEU A 3 -1.98 -12.96 12.26
CA LEU A 3 -2.50 -12.08 11.20
C LEU A 3 -3.73 -11.25 11.64
N GLY A 4 -4.07 -11.24 12.92
CA GLY A 4 -5.12 -10.38 13.46
C GLY A 4 -6.52 -10.99 13.50
N ALA A 5 -6.67 -12.28 13.18
CA ALA A 5 -7.98 -12.95 13.11
C ALA A 5 -8.85 -12.93 14.39
N ASN A 6 -8.27 -12.51 15.51
CA ASN A 6 -8.98 -12.29 16.77
C ASN A 6 -8.46 -11.01 17.44
N ASP A 7 -8.29 -9.94 16.66
CA ASP A 7 -7.84 -8.60 17.11
C ASP A 7 -6.51 -8.60 17.88
N TRP A 8 -5.66 -9.60 17.65
CA TRP A 8 -4.46 -9.87 18.46
C TRP A 8 -4.73 -9.94 19.98
N GLU A 9 -5.95 -10.33 20.37
CA GLU A 9 -6.35 -10.48 21.77
C GLU A 9 -5.37 -11.39 22.51
N GLY A 10 -4.87 -10.92 23.66
CA GLY A 10 -3.89 -11.66 24.48
C GLY A 10 -2.46 -11.74 23.90
N LEU A 11 -2.19 -11.14 22.74
CA LEU A 11 -0.85 -11.18 22.11
C LEU A 11 -0.04 -9.90 22.29
N LEU A 12 -0.66 -8.81 22.75
CA LEU A 12 -0.04 -7.48 22.81
C LEU A 12 0.59 -7.15 24.17
N ASP A 13 0.02 -7.66 25.27
CA ASP A 13 0.50 -7.39 26.63
C ASP A 13 0.44 -8.65 27.52
N PRO A 14 1.56 -9.34 27.77
CA PRO A 14 2.90 -9.06 27.22
C PRO A 14 2.97 -9.37 25.72
N LEU A 15 3.83 -8.64 25.00
CA LEU A 15 3.98 -8.85 23.56
C LEU A 15 4.51 -10.27 23.26
N ASN A 16 3.67 -11.08 22.62
CA ASN A 16 3.99 -12.41 22.13
C ASN A 16 5.21 -12.38 21.19
N ASP A 17 6.12 -13.34 21.35
CA ASP A 17 7.39 -13.35 20.62
C ASP A 17 7.24 -13.57 19.11
N ASP A 18 6.27 -14.37 18.68
CA ASP A 18 6.02 -14.59 17.26
C ASP A 18 5.37 -13.37 16.61
N LEU A 19 4.45 -12.71 17.34
CA LEU A 19 3.89 -11.43 16.89
C LEU A 19 4.98 -10.35 16.81
N ARG A 20 5.88 -10.29 17.79
CA ARG A 20 7.05 -9.40 17.76
C ARG A 20 7.90 -9.64 16.51
N ARG A 21 8.19 -10.90 16.18
CA ARG A 21 8.97 -11.26 14.98
C ARG A 21 8.26 -10.84 13.69
N LEU A 22 6.94 -11.01 13.61
CA LEU A 22 6.15 -10.55 12.47
C LEU A 22 6.21 -9.03 12.33
N ILE A 23 6.01 -8.29 13.43
CA ILE A 23 6.08 -6.82 13.44
C ILE A 23 7.47 -6.36 12.98
N ILE A 24 8.55 -6.93 13.50
CA ILE A 24 9.93 -6.59 13.10
C ILE A 24 10.13 -6.87 11.61
N ARG A 25 9.70 -8.03 11.10
CA ARG A 25 9.81 -8.38 9.68
C ARG A 25 9.07 -7.39 8.78
N CYS A 26 7.87 -6.96 9.16
CA CYS A 26 7.14 -5.91 8.44
C CYS A 26 7.92 -4.58 8.45
N GLY A 27 8.56 -4.24 9.58
CA GLY A 27 9.47 -3.10 9.68
C GLY A 27 10.69 -3.22 8.74
N ASP A 28 11.30 -4.41 8.65
CA ASP A 28 12.41 -4.68 7.75
C ASP A 28 11.99 -4.50 6.28
N PHE A 29 10.82 -5.00 5.88
CA PHE A 29 10.30 -4.80 4.52
C PHE A 29 10.06 -3.30 4.23
N CYS A 30 9.59 -2.54 5.22
CA CYS A 30 9.48 -1.08 5.10
C CYS A 30 10.86 -0.44 4.91
N GLN A 31 11.87 -0.86 5.67
CA GLN A 31 13.22 -0.27 5.62
C GLN A 31 13.88 -0.48 4.24
N VAL A 32 13.68 -1.64 3.61
CA VAL A 32 14.15 -1.89 2.22
C VAL A 32 13.67 -0.81 1.25
N THR A 33 12.46 -0.27 1.45
CA THR A 33 11.93 0.80 0.59
C THR A 33 12.74 2.08 0.69
N TYR A 34 13.32 2.38 1.85
CA TYR A 34 14.18 3.53 2.06
C TYR A 34 15.59 3.28 1.54
N ASP A 35 16.14 2.11 1.81
CA ASP A 35 17.54 1.78 1.48
C ASP A 35 17.78 1.70 -0.04
N THR A 36 16.80 1.24 -0.79
CA THR A 36 16.88 1.16 -2.26
C THR A 36 16.58 2.48 -2.94
N PHE A 37 15.80 3.38 -2.33
CA PHE A 37 15.26 4.52 -3.05
C PHE A 37 16.31 5.61 -3.31
N ILE A 38 16.43 6.04 -4.56
CA ILE A 38 17.40 7.06 -4.98
C ILE A 38 16.78 8.44 -4.74
N ASN A 39 17.17 9.10 -3.65
CA ASN A 39 16.67 10.41 -3.24
C ASN A 39 17.58 11.60 -3.59
N ASP A 40 18.74 11.35 -4.21
CA ASP A 40 19.63 12.41 -4.68
C ASP A 40 19.04 13.07 -5.94
N GLN A 41 18.55 14.30 -5.80
CA GLN A 41 17.95 15.08 -6.88
C GLN A 41 18.92 15.39 -8.02
N ASN A 42 20.24 15.33 -7.78
CA ASN A 42 21.25 15.48 -8.83
C ASN A 42 21.41 14.21 -9.67
N SER A 43 20.95 13.06 -9.18
CA SER A 43 20.99 11.81 -9.92
C SER A 43 19.97 11.81 -11.06
N LEU A 44 20.40 11.29 -12.20
CA LEU A 44 19.54 10.97 -13.35
C LEU A 44 18.42 9.98 -12.98
N TYR A 45 18.64 9.17 -11.94
CA TYR A 45 17.76 8.10 -11.47
C TYR A 45 17.02 8.46 -10.17
N CYS A 46 17.02 9.76 -9.78
CA CYS A 46 16.23 10.21 -8.64
C CYS A 46 14.76 9.79 -8.80
N GLY A 47 14.19 9.13 -7.80
CA GLY A 47 12.84 8.57 -7.89
C GLY A 47 12.77 7.08 -8.21
N CYS A 48 13.89 6.44 -8.58
CA CYS A 48 13.95 4.99 -8.82
C CYS A 48 14.32 4.17 -7.59
N SER A 49 14.12 2.85 -7.69
CA SER A 49 14.88 1.85 -6.92
C SER A 49 16.30 1.72 -7.46
N ARG A 50 17.31 1.71 -6.58
CA ARG A 50 18.73 1.49 -6.90
C ARG A 50 18.99 0.07 -7.37
N TYR A 51 18.22 -0.89 -6.88
CA TYR A 51 18.42 -2.30 -7.16
C TYR A 51 17.25 -2.88 -7.97
N ALA A 52 17.58 -3.84 -8.84
CA ALA A 52 16.59 -4.63 -9.55
C ALA A 52 15.91 -5.63 -8.60
N LYS A 53 14.71 -6.10 -8.97
CA LYS A 53 13.90 -7.03 -8.17
C LYS A 53 14.69 -8.24 -7.63
N ALA A 54 15.44 -8.93 -8.52
CA ALA A 54 16.19 -10.13 -8.17
C ALA A 54 17.29 -9.90 -7.13
N ASP A 55 17.82 -8.68 -7.07
CA ASP A 55 18.89 -8.33 -6.14
C ASP A 55 18.41 -7.53 -4.93
N LEU A 56 17.15 -7.09 -4.91
CA LEU A 56 16.67 -6.04 -4.01
C LEU A 56 16.96 -6.40 -2.55
N LEU A 57 16.42 -7.53 -2.07
CA LEU A 57 16.56 -7.94 -0.67
C LEU A 57 18.02 -8.26 -0.29
N HIS A 58 18.79 -8.83 -1.22
CA HIS A 58 20.19 -9.15 -0.99
C HIS A 58 21.05 -7.88 -0.87
N LYS A 59 20.88 -6.93 -1.80
CA LYS A 59 21.67 -5.68 -1.83
C LYS A 59 21.27 -4.67 -0.77
N THR A 60 20.06 -4.79 -0.19
CA THR A 60 19.67 -4.03 1.01
C THR A 60 19.93 -4.80 2.31
N ALA A 61 20.63 -5.94 2.27
CA ALA A 61 20.93 -6.76 3.44
C ALA A 61 19.70 -7.08 4.32
N PHE A 62 18.61 -7.50 3.67
CA PHE A 62 17.33 -7.77 4.34
C PHE A 62 17.48 -8.75 5.53
N PRO A 63 17.22 -8.30 6.78
CA PRO A 63 17.46 -9.11 7.97
C PRO A 63 16.62 -10.39 8.05
N GLY A 64 15.44 -10.38 7.43
CA GLY A 64 14.55 -11.55 7.36
C GLY A 64 15.03 -12.67 6.43
N GLY A 65 16.26 -12.62 5.92
CA GLY A 65 16.84 -13.61 5.00
C GLY A 65 16.49 -13.30 3.54
N SER A 66 17.44 -12.74 2.78
CA SER A 66 17.23 -12.36 1.38
C SER A 66 16.94 -13.54 0.45
N ASP A 67 17.23 -14.76 0.90
CA ASP A 67 16.93 -16.01 0.22
C ASP A 67 15.53 -16.55 0.51
N ARG A 68 14.81 -16.01 1.50
CA ARG A 68 13.50 -16.50 1.93
C ARG A 68 12.32 -15.98 1.11
N TYR A 69 12.50 -14.86 0.40
CA TYR A 69 11.45 -14.18 -0.35
C TYR A 69 11.93 -13.77 -1.74
N ASP A 70 11.03 -13.82 -2.72
CA ASP A 70 11.25 -13.28 -4.06
C ASP A 70 10.48 -11.97 -4.25
N VAL A 71 11.14 -10.94 -4.76
CA VAL A 71 10.48 -9.70 -5.16
C VAL A 71 9.91 -9.86 -6.56
N VAL A 72 8.59 -9.97 -6.64
CA VAL A 72 7.88 -10.33 -7.88
C VAL A 72 7.31 -9.12 -8.63
N GLY A 73 7.21 -7.96 -7.98
CA GLY A 73 6.67 -6.74 -8.57
C GLY A 73 7.27 -5.48 -7.97
N PHE A 74 7.50 -4.47 -8.80
CA PHE A 74 7.70 -3.08 -8.36
C PHE A 74 6.43 -2.30 -8.63
N LEU A 75 6.14 -1.33 -7.78
CA LEU A 75 5.00 -0.44 -7.86
C LEU A 75 5.51 0.98 -8.11
N TYR A 76 4.84 1.68 -9.02
CA TYR A 76 5.13 3.06 -9.37
C TYR A 76 3.88 3.91 -9.22
N ALA A 77 4.07 5.15 -8.75
CA ALA A 77 3.00 6.12 -8.62
C ALA A 77 3.40 7.44 -9.28
N THR A 78 2.38 8.15 -9.74
CA THR A 78 2.44 9.53 -10.23
C THR A 78 1.33 10.33 -9.55
N ALA A 79 1.26 11.62 -9.83
CA ALA A 79 0.15 12.45 -9.40
C ALA A 79 -0.04 13.60 -10.37
N ARG A 80 -1.28 13.77 -10.83
CA ARG A 80 -1.65 14.83 -11.77
C ARG A 80 -1.64 16.18 -11.04
N VAL A 81 -0.48 16.83 -11.02
CA VAL A 81 -0.25 18.25 -10.70
C VAL A 81 -0.94 18.74 -9.42
N SER A 82 -0.55 18.23 -8.25
CA SER A 82 -0.90 18.85 -6.94
C SER A 82 -0.18 18.29 -5.72
N VAL A 83 0.51 17.14 -5.80
CA VAL A 83 1.20 16.59 -4.62
C VAL A 83 2.59 17.20 -4.39
N PRO A 84 2.97 17.46 -3.14
CA PRO A 84 4.29 17.95 -2.76
C PRO A 84 5.44 17.06 -3.24
N GLU A 85 6.59 17.67 -3.54
CA GLU A 85 7.83 16.96 -3.93
C GLU A 85 8.34 15.97 -2.86
N ALA A 86 7.87 16.12 -1.60
CA ALA A 86 8.15 15.17 -0.51
C ALA A 86 7.63 13.75 -0.78
N PHE A 87 6.59 13.62 -1.64
CA PHE A 87 6.00 12.33 -2.03
C PHE A 87 6.54 11.82 -3.36
N LEU A 88 6.70 12.71 -4.34
CA LEU A 88 7.24 12.39 -5.67
C LEU A 88 8.42 13.32 -5.97
N LEU A 89 9.62 12.79 -5.74
CA LEU A 89 10.87 13.48 -6.02
C LEU A 89 11.15 13.55 -7.52
N LYS A 90 11.48 14.75 -8.00
CA LYS A 90 11.86 14.99 -9.39
C LYS A 90 13.38 15.15 -9.50
N SER A 91 13.97 14.51 -10.52
CA SER A 91 15.38 14.75 -10.88
C SER A 91 15.56 16.18 -11.42
N LEU A 92 16.58 16.87 -10.94
CA LEU A 92 17.00 18.18 -11.45
C LEU A 92 17.79 18.06 -12.77
N SER A 93 18.16 16.83 -13.17
CA SER A 93 18.85 16.60 -14.42
C SER A 93 17.96 16.83 -15.65
N ARG A 94 18.60 17.24 -16.75
CA ARG A 94 17.97 17.41 -18.07
C ARG A 94 17.75 16.07 -18.79
N GLU A 95 18.49 15.03 -18.42
CA GLU A 95 18.40 13.66 -18.98
C GLU A 95 17.64 12.70 -18.05
N ARG A 96 16.66 13.22 -17.29
CA ARG A 96 15.90 12.45 -16.31
C ARG A 96 15.19 11.24 -16.93
N TRP A 97 15.16 10.15 -16.18
CA TRP A 97 14.54 8.88 -16.58
C TRP A 97 13.01 8.94 -16.73
N ASP A 98 12.33 9.72 -15.90
CA ASP A 98 10.90 10.02 -15.96
C ASP A 98 10.65 11.44 -15.40
N ARG A 99 9.53 12.07 -15.78
CA ARG A 99 9.23 13.47 -15.44
C ARG A 99 8.36 13.60 -14.19
N GLU A 100 7.54 12.59 -13.87
CA GLU A 100 6.45 12.71 -12.89
C GLU A 100 6.23 11.45 -12.02
N SER A 101 6.87 10.32 -12.37
CA SER A 101 6.63 9.03 -11.71
C SER A 101 7.79 8.59 -10.81
N ASN A 102 7.47 8.05 -9.62
CA ASN A 102 8.45 7.44 -8.72
C ASN A 102 8.13 5.98 -8.43
N TRP A 103 9.19 5.22 -8.17
CA TRP A 103 9.10 3.95 -7.47
C TRP A 103 8.54 4.18 -6.05
N ILE A 104 7.47 3.48 -5.70
CA ILE A 104 6.70 3.71 -4.47
C ILE A 104 6.55 2.44 -3.62
N GLY A 105 7.05 1.29 -4.07
CA GLY A 105 6.96 0.06 -3.31
C GLY A 105 7.22 -1.19 -4.14
N TYR A 106 7.02 -2.33 -3.50
CA TYR A 106 7.20 -3.64 -4.12
C TYR A 106 6.30 -4.72 -3.51
N VAL A 107 6.15 -5.81 -4.25
CA VAL A 107 5.47 -7.03 -3.83
C VAL A 107 6.50 -8.14 -3.72
N ALA A 108 6.56 -8.80 -2.55
CA ALA A 108 7.41 -9.94 -2.27
C ALA A 108 6.57 -11.17 -1.91
N VAL A 109 7.08 -12.36 -2.22
CA VAL A 109 6.39 -13.64 -1.96
C VAL A 109 7.36 -14.61 -1.32
N SER A 110 6.94 -15.37 -0.30
CA SER A 110 7.78 -16.41 0.30
C SER A 110 8.15 -17.47 -0.74
N LYS A 111 9.37 -18.00 -0.68
CA LYS A 111 9.81 -19.12 -1.51
C LYS A 111 9.19 -20.44 -1.05
N ASP A 112 9.20 -21.45 -1.91
CA ASP A 112 8.52 -22.74 -1.66
C ASP A 112 8.98 -23.44 -0.37
N GLU A 113 10.29 -23.41 -0.09
CA GLU A 113 10.84 -23.99 1.13
C GLU A 113 10.29 -23.30 2.38
N VAL A 114 10.19 -21.97 2.32
CA VAL A 114 9.70 -21.11 3.39
C VAL A 114 8.19 -21.26 3.55
N SER A 115 7.44 -21.35 2.45
CA SER A 115 5.99 -21.58 2.49
C SER A 115 5.65 -22.95 3.06
N ARG A 116 6.42 -23.99 2.74
CA ARG A 116 6.27 -25.32 3.35
C ARG A 116 6.56 -25.31 4.85
N GLU A 117 7.59 -24.57 5.28
CA GLU A 117 7.93 -24.41 6.69
C GLU A 117 6.80 -23.70 7.46
N MET A 118 6.25 -22.63 6.88
CA MET A 118 5.20 -21.82 7.51
C MET A 118 3.79 -22.38 7.34
N GLY A 119 3.61 -23.40 6.50
CA GLY A 119 2.30 -23.97 6.16
C GLY A 119 1.43 -23.05 5.30
N ARG A 120 1.97 -21.96 4.75
CA ARG A 120 1.26 -21.00 3.90
C ARG A 120 2.21 -20.21 3.01
N ARG A 121 1.71 -19.74 1.87
CA ARG A 121 2.36 -18.78 1.00
C ARG A 121 2.09 -17.36 1.49
N GLU A 122 3.14 -16.66 1.90
CA GLU A 122 3.03 -15.28 2.36
C GLU A 122 3.32 -14.30 1.23
N ILE A 123 2.40 -13.39 0.97
CA ILE A 123 2.57 -12.25 0.05
C ILE A 123 2.72 -10.99 0.90
N TYR A 124 3.82 -10.27 0.72
CA TYR A 124 4.04 -8.97 1.34
C TYR A 124 3.94 -7.84 0.32
N VAL A 125 3.24 -6.78 0.68
CA VAL A 125 3.19 -5.53 -0.09
C VAL A 125 3.82 -4.44 0.76
N ALA A 126 4.97 -3.94 0.32
CA ALA A 126 5.73 -2.93 1.04
C ALA A 126 5.64 -1.58 0.32
N TRP A 127 5.00 -0.61 0.97
CA TRP A 127 4.86 0.76 0.45
C TRP A 127 5.91 1.68 1.06
N ARG A 128 6.54 2.49 0.20
CA ARG A 128 7.54 3.48 0.58
C ARG A 128 6.88 4.68 1.25
N GLY A 129 7.47 5.14 2.34
CA GLY A 129 7.10 6.43 2.94
C GLY A 129 7.70 7.64 2.23
N THR A 130 7.62 8.80 2.88
CA THR A 130 8.26 10.04 2.43
C THR A 130 9.73 10.05 2.84
N ILE A 131 10.58 10.70 2.01
CA ILE A 131 12.02 10.81 2.28
C ILE A 131 12.39 12.13 2.96
N ARG A 132 11.66 13.23 2.70
CA ARG A 132 11.91 14.55 3.31
C ARG A 132 10.78 14.94 4.27
N ASN A 133 11.18 15.20 5.53
CA ASN A 133 10.57 15.83 6.71
C ASN A 133 9.04 15.96 6.88
N TYR A 134 8.61 15.86 8.15
CA TYR A 134 7.26 15.95 8.72
C TYR A 134 6.37 17.12 8.28
N GLU A 135 6.93 18.17 7.68
CA GLU A 135 6.19 19.33 7.16
C GLU A 135 5.18 18.95 6.08
N TRP A 136 5.33 17.79 5.43
CA TRP A 136 4.39 17.35 4.39
C TRP A 136 2.95 17.16 4.93
N ILE A 137 2.78 16.84 6.23
CA ILE A 137 1.45 16.62 6.84
C ILE A 137 0.62 17.91 6.74
N ASP A 138 1.27 19.06 6.87
CA ASP A 138 0.62 20.37 6.76
C ASP A 138 0.34 20.76 5.29
N VAL A 139 1.14 20.27 4.34
CA VAL A 139 1.09 20.67 2.92
C VAL A 139 -0.01 19.96 2.12
N LEU A 140 -0.37 18.71 2.46
CA LEU A 140 -1.47 18.02 1.76
C LEU A 140 -2.84 18.64 2.03
N GLY A 141 -2.96 19.46 3.08
CA GLY A 141 -4.23 19.90 3.61
C GLY A 141 -5.04 18.72 4.16
N ALA A 142 -5.87 18.97 5.16
CA ALA A 142 -6.77 17.95 5.70
C ALA A 142 -7.96 17.63 4.76
N LYS A 143 -7.81 17.86 3.44
CA LYS A 143 -8.89 17.71 2.48
C LYS A 143 -9.19 16.22 2.26
N LEU A 144 -10.45 15.89 2.43
CA LEU A 144 -10.99 14.56 2.23
C LEU A 144 -11.65 14.50 0.86
N ASP A 145 -11.43 13.40 0.15
CA ASP A 145 -12.08 13.10 -1.12
C ASP A 145 -12.81 11.75 -1.05
N SER A 146 -13.81 11.58 -1.90
CA SER A 146 -14.68 10.40 -1.91
C SER A 146 -13.88 9.14 -2.23
N ALA A 147 -14.01 8.12 -1.39
CA ALA A 147 -13.39 6.81 -1.62
C ALA A 147 -14.15 5.97 -2.66
N ARG A 148 -15.13 6.53 -3.37
CA ARG A 148 -16.04 5.81 -4.28
C ARG A 148 -15.33 4.90 -5.28
N GLU A 149 -14.15 5.27 -5.78
CA GLU A 149 -13.42 4.45 -6.75
C GLU A 149 -12.86 3.14 -6.16
N ILE A 150 -12.61 3.09 -4.85
CA ILE A 150 -12.09 1.92 -4.14
C ILE A 150 -13.17 1.14 -3.37
N LEU A 151 -14.41 1.64 -3.34
CA LEU A 151 -15.54 0.90 -2.78
C LEU A 151 -16.05 -0.12 -3.81
N ARG A 152 -16.42 -1.29 -3.33
CA ARG A 152 -17.15 -2.29 -4.13
C ARG A 152 -18.42 -1.64 -4.64
N LYS A 153 -18.69 -1.79 -5.94
CA LYS A 153 -19.97 -1.39 -6.50
C LYS A 153 -21.03 -2.34 -5.93
N GLU A 154 -21.88 -1.83 -5.06
CA GLU A 154 -23.09 -2.57 -4.69
C GLU A 154 -23.96 -2.71 -5.95
N PRO A 155 -24.66 -3.84 -6.12
CA PRO A 155 -25.73 -3.91 -7.11
C PRO A 155 -26.65 -2.72 -6.89
N LEU A 156 -26.94 -1.96 -7.95
CA LEU A 156 -27.94 -0.90 -7.88
C LEU A 156 -29.27 -1.56 -7.48
N ASP A 157 -29.64 -1.46 -6.21
CA ASP A 157 -31.04 -1.59 -5.85
C ASP A 157 -31.74 -0.39 -6.48
N ASP A 158 -32.57 -0.68 -7.48
CA ASP A 158 -33.30 0.25 -8.33
C ASP A 158 -34.46 0.95 -7.56
N GLN A 159 -34.25 1.25 -6.27
CA GLN A 159 -35.23 1.84 -5.37
C GLN A 159 -34.61 2.83 -4.39
N THR A 160 -34.11 3.95 -4.88
CA THR A 160 -34.31 5.22 -4.16
C THR A 160 -34.55 6.32 -5.18
N GLY A 161 -35.81 6.75 -5.25
CA GLY A 161 -36.24 7.88 -6.04
C GLY A 161 -35.44 9.13 -5.67
N ASP A 162 -35.14 9.90 -6.72
CA ASP A 162 -34.67 11.27 -6.67
C ASP A 162 -35.62 12.11 -5.81
N ASN A 163 -35.22 12.34 -4.55
CA ASN A 163 -35.76 13.41 -3.72
C ASN A 163 -34.61 14.39 -3.49
N GLY A 164 -34.55 15.38 -4.38
CA GLY A 164 -33.74 16.57 -4.19
C GLY A 164 -34.17 17.32 -2.93
N ASN A 165 -33.26 17.33 -1.95
CA ASN A 165 -32.95 18.37 -0.97
C ASN A 165 -32.38 17.70 0.30
N ASP A 166 -31.12 18.01 0.62
CA ASP A 166 -30.63 18.34 1.98
C ASP A 166 -29.10 18.19 2.07
N ASP A 167 -28.41 19.31 1.84
CA ASP A 167 -27.56 20.03 2.80
C ASP A 167 -26.70 19.18 3.77
N GLU A 168 -25.36 19.24 3.57
CA GLU A 168 -24.20 18.98 4.47
C GLU A 168 -24.19 17.74 5.42
N LYS A 169 -25.32 17.26 5.92
CA LYS A 169 -25.47 16.09 6.81
C LYS A 169 -25.35 14.74 6.09
N SER A 170 -25.56 14.68 4.78
CA SER A 170 -25.35 13.46 3.98
C SER A 170 -23.87 13.18 3.73
N ASP A 171 -23.03 14.21 3.72
CA ASP A 171 -21.61 14.13 3.35
C ASP A 171 -20.76 13.35 4.37
N HIS A 172 -21.18 13.35 5.65
CA HIS A 172 -20.55 12.56 6.71
C HIS A 172 -20.82 11.05 6.61
N LYS A 173 -21.81 10.62 5.81
CA LYS A 173 -22.12 9.20 5.59
C LYS A 173 -21.32 8.60 4.42
N VAL A 174 -20.73 9.43 3.56
CA VAL A 174 -19.92 8.97 2.44
C VAL A 174 -18.52 8.61 2.96
N PRO A 175 -18.00 7.39 2.70
CA PRO A 175 -16.61 7.07 3.00
C PRO A 175 -15.67 8.00 2.25
N LYS A 176 -14.81 8.70 2.99
CA LYS A 176 -13.79 9.59 2.43
C LYS A 176 -12.41 9.29 2.98
N VAL A 177 -11.41 9.40 2.13
CA VAL A 177 -9.98 9.25 2.44
C VAL A 177 -9.28 10.57 2.11
N MET A 178 -8.15 10.90 2.75
CA MET A 178 -7.46 12.15 2.40
C MET A 178 -7.08 12.14 0.92
N GLU A 179 -7.32 13.28 0.27
CA GLU A 179 -7.19 13.46 -1.18
C GLU A 179 -5.77 13.12 -1.66
N GLY A 180 -4.74 13.50 -0.90
CA GLY A 180 -3.35 13.19 -1.23
C GLY A 180 -3.08 11.69 -1.36
N TRP A 181 -3.70 10.87 -0.50
CA TRP A 181 -3.54 9.42 -0.51
C TRP A 181 -4.18 8.79 -1.73
N LEU A 182 -5.43 9.18 -2.00
CA LEU A 182 -6.15 8.73 -3.18
C LEU A 182 -5.46 9.19 -4.46
N THR A 183 -4.96 10.42 -4.49
CA THR A 183 -4.24 10.95 -5.66
C THR A 183 -3.03 10.08 -6.00
N ILE A 184 -2.19 9.75 -5.03
CA ILE A 184 -1.01 8.89 -5.25
C ILE A 184 -1.42 7.47 -5.66
N TYR A 185 -2.48 6.92 -5.06
CA TYR A 185 -2.91 5.55 -5.30
C TYR A 185 -3.63 5.37 -6.65
N LEU A 186 -4.41 6.36 -7.08
CA LEU A 186 -5.34 6.27 -8.22
C LEU A 186 -4.86 7.00 -9.48
N SER A 187 -3.91 7.93 -9.39
CA SER A 187 -3.44 8.66 -10.58
C SER A 187 -2.66 7.77 -11.54
N ASP A 188 -2.86 8.02 -12.83
CA ASP A 188 -2.04 7.49 -13.92
C ASP A 188 -1.51 8.63 -14.81
N ASP A 189 -0.49 8.30 -15.60
CA ASP A 189 0.03 9.11 -16.69
C ASP A 189 0.21 8.20 -17.92
N PRO A 190 -0.68 8.30 -18.92
CA PRO A 190 -0.57 7.54 -20.17
C PRO A 190 0.74 7.76 -20.95
N LYS A 191 1.46 8.84 -20.68
CA LYS A 191 2.74 9.17 -21.33
C LYS A 191 3.94 8.56 -20.61
N SER A 192 3.83 8.22 -19.33
CA SER A 192 4.91 7.55 -18.58
C SER A 192 4.92 6.05 -18.89
N PRO A 193 6.09 5.44 -19.16
CA PRO A 193 6.18 4.00 -19.31
C PRO A 193 5.94 3.22 -18.01
N PHE A 194 6.02 3.87 -16.84
CA PHE A 194 5.91 3.23 -15.52
C PHE A 194 4.51 3.35 -14.91
N THR A 195 3.81 4.44 -15.22
CA THR A 195 2.50 4.74 -14.64
C THR A 195 1.42 4.92 -15.70
N LYS A 196 1.51 4.20 -16.84
CA LYS A 196 0.41 4.09 -17.82
C LYS A 196 -0.92 3.69 -17.17
N VAL A 197 -0.81 2.94 -16.08
CA VAL A 197 -1.88 2.58 -15.17
C VAL A 197 -1.47 2.97 -13.74
N SER A 198 -2.46 3.21 -12.88
CA SER A 198 -2.24 3.66 -11.51
C SER A 198 -1.57 2.61 -10.63
N ALA A 199 -1.04 3.05 -9.48
CA ALA A 199 -0.46 2.15 -8.49
C ALA A 199 -1.47 1.10 -8.01
N ARG A 200 -2.74 1.49 -7.86
CA ARG A 200 -3.87 0.59 -7.61
C ARG A 200 -3.97 -0.51 -8.66
N THR A 201 -4.06 -0.15 -9.94
CA THR A 201 -4.22 -1.13 -11.02
C THR A 201 -3.01 -2.07 -11.11
N GLN A 202 -1.79 -1.55 -10.91
CA GLN A 202 -0.57 -2.36 -10.85
C GLN A 202 -0.65 -3.39 -9.73
N LEU A 203 -1.03 -2.97 -8.53
CA LEU A 203 -1.15 -3.82 -7.36
C LEU A 203 -2.23 -4.90 -7.54
N LEU A 204 -3.47 -4.50 -7.84
CA LEU A 204 -4.59 -5.44 -7.96
C LEU A 204 -4.33 -6.48 -9.06
N SER A 205 -3.75 -6.07 -10.20
CA SER A 205 -3.37 -7.02 -11.25
C SER A 205 -2.29 -7.99 -10.80
N LYS A 206 -1.29 -7.51 -10.04
CA LYS A 206 -0.23 -8.36 -9.51
C LYS A 206 -0.76 -9.34 -8.47
N LEU A 207 -1.57 -8.88 -7.52
CA LEU A 207 -2.17 -9.75 -6.50
C LEU A 207 -3.09 -10.79 -7.11
N LYS A 208 -3.96 -10.40 -8.05
CA LYS A 208 -4.82 -11.35 -8.79
C LYS A 208 -3.99 -12.45 -9.46
N SER A 209 -2.92 -12.08 -10.16
CA SER A 209 -2.01 -13.04 -10.79
C SER A 209 -1.34 -13.98 -9.79
N LEU A 210 -0.99 -13.51 -8.59
CA LEU A 210 -0.38 -14.34 -7.55
C LEU A 210 -1.39 -15.28 -6.90
N ILE A 211 -2.61 -14.79 -6.64
CA ILE A 211 -3.72 -15.61 -6.14
C ILE A 211 -4.03 -16.72 -7.13
N ASP A 212 -4.14 -16.41 -8.42
CA ASP A 212 -4.37 -17.42 -9.46
C ASP A 212 -3.22 -18.43 -9.58
N GLN A 213 -1.97 -17.96 -9.41
CA GLN A 213 -0.78 -18.80 -9.47
C GLN A 213 -0.68 -19.79 -8.30
N TYR A 214 -1.08 -19.38 -7.11
CA TYR A 214 -0.96 -20.16 -5.86
C TYR A 214 -2.32 -20.58 -5.30
N LYS A 215 -3.35 -20.70 -6.15
CA LYS A 215 -4.74 -21.00 -5.77
C LYS A 215 -4.94 -22.33 -5.02
N ASP A 216 -3.97 -23.23 -5.13
CA ASP A 216 -3.97 -24.56 -4.49
C ASP A 216 -3.15 -24.57 -3.18
N GLU A 217 -2.66 -23.42 -2.72
CA GLU A 217 -1.95 -23.20 -1.45
C GLU A 217 -2.76 -22.29 -0.53
N ASP A 218 -2.56 -22.42 0.78
CA ASP A 218 -3.04 -21.42 1.74
C ASP A 218 -2.25 -20.12 1.56
N LEU A 219 -2.97 -19.02 1.35
CA LEU A 219 -2.38 -17.70 1.08
C LEU A 219 -2.57 -16.75 2.26
N SER A 220 -1.69 -15.77 2.38
CA SER A 220 -1.90 -14.58 3.21
C SER A 220 -1.31 -13.35 2.53
N ILE A 221 -1.95 -12.20 2.70
CA ILE A 221 -1.50 -10.92 2.14
C ILE A 221 -1.24 -9.95 3.29
N THR A 222 0.01 -9.57 3.48
CA THR A 222 0.41 -8.61 4.51
C THR A 222 0.91 -7.33 3.88
N PHE A 223 0.22 -6.22 4.16
CA PHE A 223 0.63 -4.88 3.79
C PHE A 223 1.50 -4.29 4.90
N CYS A 224 2.55 -3.60 4.50
CA CYS A 224 3.42 -2.89 5.43
C CYS A 224 3.91 -1.58 4.84
N GLY A 225 4.05 -0.59 5.71
CA GLY A 225 4.60 0.69 5.34
C GLY A 225 4.82 1.58 6.54
N HIS A 226 5.65 2.59 6.35
CA HIS A 226 5.90 3.64 7.33
C HIS A 226 5.46 5.00 6.78
N SER A 227 4.90 5.86 7.63
CA SER A 227 4.51 7.24 7.28
C SER A 227 3.50 7.25 6.10
N LEU A 228 3.77 7.91 4.97
CA LEU A 228 2.96 7.79 3.74
C LEU A 228 2.66 6.32 3.38
N GLY A 229 3.68 5.44 3.47
CA GLY A 229 3.54 4.03 3.12
C GLY A 229 2.59 3.30 4.05
N ALA A 230 2.50 3.72 5.31
CA ALA A 230 1.52 3.18 6.26
C ALA A 230 0.09 3.51 5.82
N THR A 231 -0.18 4.75 5.39
CA THR A 231 -1.51 5.09 4.87
C THR A 231 -1.84 4.36 3.57
N LEU A 232 -0.89 4.28 2.63
CA LEU A 232 -1.07 3.51 1.40
C LEU A 232 -1.36 2.02 1.70
N SER A 233 -0.70 1.45 2.70
CA SER A 233 -0.96 0.08 3.16
C SER A 233 -2.40 -0.11 3.62
N VAL A 234 -2.93 0.79 4.44
CA VAL A 234 -4.33 0.74 4.91
C VAL A 234 -5.31 0.88 3.75
N VAL A 235 -5.11 1.88 2.89
CA VAL A 235 -5.99 2.14 1.73
C VAL A 235 -5.99 0.95 0.77
N SER A 236 -4.82 0.40 0.45
CA SER A 236 -4.72 -0.72 -0.48
C SER A 236 -5.21 -2.04 0.12
N ALA A 237 -5.00 -2.30 1.41
CA ALA A 237 -5.53 -3.48 2.08
C ALA A 237 -7.06 -3.48 2.06
N PHE A 238 -7.66 -2.33 2.37
CA PHE A 238 -9.11 -2.13 2.28
C PHE A 238 -9.65 -2.30 0.85
N ASP A 239 -8.98 -1.72 -0.16
CA ASP A 239 -9.37 -1.88 -1.57
C ASP A 239 -9.30 -3.35 -2.04
N VAL A 240 -8.33 -4.12 -1.54
CA VAL A 240 -8.25 -5.57 -1.80
C VAL A 240 -9.40 -6.33 -1.14
N ALA A 241 -9.79 -5.98 0.08
CA ALA A 241 -10.95 -6.58 0.74
C ALA A 241 -12.27 -6.24 0.03
N GLU A 242 -12.42 -5.00 -0.45
CA GLU A 242 -13.61 -4.56 -1.21
C GLU A 242 -13.71 -5.22 -2.60
N ASN A 243 -12.58 -5.35 -3.31
CA ASN A 243 -12.61 -5.59 -4.76
C ASN A 243 -11.88 -6.85 -5.25
N LEU A 244 -11.14 -7.56 -4.40
CA LEU A 244 -10.34 -8.71 -4.83
C LEU A 244 -10.70 -10.01 -4.11
N THR A 245 -10.68 -10.04 -2.77
CA THR A 245 -10.95 -11.27 -2.01
C THR A 245 -11.31 -10.97 -0.56
N THR A 246 -12.17 -11.82 0.00
CA THR A 246 -12.46 -11.91 1.44
C THR A 246 -12.09 -13.28 2.02
N ASP A 247 -11.62 -14.21 1.18
CA ASP A 247 -11.34 -15.60 1.56
C ASP A 247 -9.88 -15.78 2.01
N ILE A 248 -9.02 -14.84 1.64
CA ILE A 248 -7.59 -14.83 1.99
C ILE A 248 -7.38 -13.85 3.15
N PRO A 249 -6.70 -14.23 4.23
CA PRO A 249 -6.33 -13.31 5.30
C PRO A 249 -5.53 -12.11 4.78
N ILE A 250 -6.04 -10.90 5.06
CA ILE A 250 -5.42 -9.63 4.72
C ILE A 250 -5.07 -8.91 6.02
N SER A 251 -3.81 -8.54 6.20
CA SER A 251 -3.35 -7.78 7.37
C SER A 251 -2.57 -6.55 6.95
N ALA A 252 -2.67 -5.46 7.71
CA ALA A 252 -1.82 -4.29 7.54
C ALA A 252 -1.04 -4.01 8.82
N ILE A 253 0.29 -4.20 8.78
CA ILE A 253 1.19 -3.87 9.89
C ILE A 253 1.93 -2.58 9.54
N VAL A 254 1.51 -1.49 10.16
CA VAL A 254 1.87 -0.13 9.74
C VAL A 254 2.55 0.67 10.84
N PHE A 255 3.51 1.52 10.46
CA PHE A 255 4.35 2.27 11.39
C PHE A 255 4.17 3.78 11.20
N GLY A 256 3.95 4.51 12.28
CA GLY A 256 3.79 5.97 12.23
C GLY A 256 2.67 6.41 11.28
N CYS A 257 1.55 5.70 11.29
CA CYS A 257 0.45 5.89 10.34
C CYS A 257 -0.30 7.22 10.61
N PRO A 258 -0.34 8.14 9.64
CA PRO A 258 -1.24 9.30 9.67
C PRO A 258 -2.71 8.88 9.66
N LYS A 259 -3.60 9.81 10.02
CA LYS A 259 -5.04 9.62 9.81
C LYS A 259 -5.33 9.35 8.33
N VAL A 260 -6.18 8.36 8.06
CA VAL A 260 -6.44 7.90 6.68
C VAL A 260 -7.71 8.51 6.10
N GLY A 261 -8.82 8.45 6.82
CA GLY A 261 -10.14 8.85 6.34
C GLY A 261 -11.09 9.32 7.43
N ASN A 262 -12.33 9.57 7.03
CA ASN A 262 -13.39 10.02 7.95
C ASN A 262 -14.02 8.85 8.72
N LYS A 263 -14.98 9.17 9.60
CA LYS A 263 -15.72 8.16 10.37
C LYS A 263 -16.43 7.14 9.47
N ALA A 264 -17.10 7.57 8.39
CA ALA A 264 -17.77 6.65 7.49
C ALA A 264 -16.81 5.65 6.81
N PHE A 265 -15.59 6.08 6.47
CA PHE A 265 -14.55 5.18 6.00
C PHE A 265 -14.16 4.16 7.07
N LYS A 266 -13.98 4.60 8.32
CA LYS A 266 -13.73 3.69 9.45
C LYS A 266 -14.88 2.70 9.65
N ASP A 267 -16.13 3.17 9.64
CA ASP A 267 -17.30 2.33 9.84
C ASP A 267 -17.44 1.25 8.74
N ARG A 268 -17.13 1.60 7.48
CA ARG A 268 -17.07 0.63 6.38
C ARG A 268 -15.86 -0.32 6.52
N PHE A 269 -14.71 0.18 6.94
CA PHE A 269 -13.54 -0.65 7.22
C PHE A 269 -13.82 -1.69 8.31
N ASP A 270 -14.41 -1.27 9.43
CA ASP A 270 -14.76 -2.14 10.56
C ASP A 270 -15.90 -3.13 10.23
N SER A 271 -16.57 -2.98 9.07
CA SER A 271 -17.61 -3.92 8.64
C SER A 271 -17.05 -5.24 8.10
N TYR A 272 -15.75 -5.29 7.80
CA TYR A 272 -15.07 -6.51 7.44
C TYR A 272 -14.67 -7.29 8.70
N PRO A 273 -14.90 -8.62 8.71
CA PRO A 273 -14.45 -9.44 9.83
C PRO A 273 -12.92 -9.51 9.86
N ASN A 274 -12.39 -9.63 11.08
CA ASN A 274 -11.03 -10.08 11.30
C ASN A 274 -10.96 -11.61 11.27
#